data_AF-A0A3B8LHC5-F1
#
_entry.id   AF-A0A3B8LHC5-F1
#
_cell.length_a   1.000
_cell.length_b   1.000
_cell.length_c   1.000
_cell.angle_alpha   90.00
_cell.angle_beta   90.00
_cell.angle_gamma   90.00
#
_symmetry.space_group_name_H-M   'P 1'
#
loop_
_entity.id
_entity.type
_entity.pdbx_description
1 polymer ?
#
loop_
_entity_poly.entity_id
_entity_poly.type
_entity_poly.pdbx_seq_one_letter_code
_entity_poly.pdbx_strand_id
1 'polypeptide(L)' 'MKNHFSQVAPMYAPIGIYPGGAWSFVWGTSSDSSIEQPLLDRIQHVESDTYWYNHSVHLGALAQPNHVRRVVGLHR' A
#
# COMPACT_ATOMS: atom_id res chain seq x y z
N MET A 1 9.66 -12.03 -2.28
CA MET A 1 9.53 -10.74 -1.56
C MET A 1 10.11 -10.83 -0.14
N LYS A 2 9.53 -11.62 0.78
CA LYS A 2 10.01 -11.73 2.17
C LYS A 2 11.48 -12.14 2.33
N ASN A 3 12.03 -12.90 1.37
CA ASN A 3 13.44 -13.33 1.40
C ASN A 3 14.43 -12.27 0.90
N HIS A 4 13.94 -11.14 0.39
CA HIS A 4 14.77 -10.09 -0.23
C HIS A 4 14.61 -8.71 0.43
N PHE A 5 13.55 -8.51 1.21
CA PHE A 5 13.20 -7.25 1.85
C PHE A 5 12.95 -7.46 3.35
N SER A 6 13.45 -6.56 4.19
CA SER A 6 13.25 -6.63 5.65
C SER A 6 11.80 -6.31 6.04
N GLN A 7 11.13 -5.47 5.25
CA GLN A 7 9.72 -5.14 5.42
C GLN A 7 8.97 -5.30 4.10
N VAL A 8 7.75 -5.85 4.16
CA VAL A 8 6.87 -6.02 3.00
C VAL A 8 5.43 -5.74 3.41
N ALA A 9 4.73 -4.90 2.65
CA ALA A 9 3.34 -4.55 2.87
C ALA A 9 2.53 -4.65 1.56
N PRO A 10 1.44 -5.43 1.52
CA PRO A 10 0.50 -5.37 0.41
C PRO A 10 -0.37 -4.12 0.53
N MET A 11 -0.75 -3.57 -0.63
CA MET A 11 -1.65 -2.44 -0.77
C MET A 11 -2.79 -2.81 -1.70
N TYR A 12 -3.99 -2.26 -1.49
CA TYR A 12 -5.18 -2.54 -2.28
C TYR A 12 -5.82 -1.25 -2.79
N ALA A 13 -6.25 -1.25 -4.05
CA ALA A 13 -6.92 -0.12 -4.67
C ALA A 13 -7.99 -0.58 -5.67
N PRO A 14 -9.06 0.20 -5.88
CA PRO A 14 -9.99 -0.03 -6.97
C PRO A 14 -9.37 0.35 -8.32
N ILE A 15 -9.44 -0.55 -9.29
CA ILE A 15 -9.08 -0.29 -10.68
C ILE A 15 -10.20 -0.89 -11.54
N GLY A 16 -11.16 -0.07 -11.93
CA GLY A 16 -12.43 -0.53 -12.49
C GLY A 16 -12.33 -1.33 -13.79
N ILE A 17 -11.25 -1.13 -14.55
CA ILE A 17 -11.01 -1.86 -15.81
C ILE A 17 -10.33 -3.22 -15.60
N TYR A 18 -9.87 -3.54 -14.38
CA TYR A 18 -9.20 -4.81 -14.09
C TYR A 18 -10.20 -5.87 -13.62
N PRO A 19 -9.90 -7.16 -13.80
CA PRO A 19 -10.77 -8.24 -13.32
C PRO A 19 -11.11 -8.09 -11.83
N GLY A 20 -12.40 -8.09 -11.51
CA GLY A 20 -12.88 -7.87 -10.13
C GLY A 20 -12.90 -6.42 -9.66
N GLY A 21 -12.53 -5.45 -10.52
CA GLY A 21 -12.57 -4.02 -10.22
C GLY A 21 -11.57 -3.55 -9.16
N ALA A 22 -10.67 -4.43 -8.71
CA ALA A 22 -9.72 -4.19 -7.65
C ALA A 22 -8.35 -4.78 -8.03
N TRP A 23 -7.31 -4.13 -7.54
CA TRP A 23 -5.93 -4.59 -7.73
C TRP A 23 -5.14 -4.47 -6.44
N SER A 24 -4.06 -5.25 -6.37
CA SER A 24 -3.11 -5.18 -5.28
C SER A 24 -1.72 -4.80 -5.78
N PHE A 25 -1.03 -4.01 -4.98
CA PHE A 25 0.39 -3.72 -5.12
C PHE A 25 1.14 -4.30 -3.93
N VAL A 26 2.47 -4.42 -4.06
CA VAL A 26 3.33 -4.83 -2.94
C VAL A 26 4.45 -3.85 -2.81
N TRP A 27 4.55 -3.23 -1.64
CA TRP A 27 5.71 -2.44 -1.25
C TRP A 27 6.69 -3.30 -0.49
N GLY A 28 7.98 -3.13 -0.76
CA GLY A 28 9.06 -3.79 -0.05
C GLY A 28 10.23 -2.84 0.14
N THR A 29 10.86 -2.90 1.31
CA THR A 29 12.09 -2.16 1.60
C THR A 29 13.06 -3.00 2.40
N SER A 30 14.34 -2.66 2.31
CA SER A 30 15.41 -3.19 3.17
C SER A 30 15.90 -2.16 4.17
N SER A 31 15.37 -0.92 4.14
CA SER A 31 15.66 0.15 5.10
C SER A 31 14.74 0.11 6.32
N ASP A 32 15.05 0.95 7.30
CA ASP A 32 14.18 1.20 8.48
C ASP A 32 13.00 2.13 8.16
N SER A 33 12.77 2.47 6.90
CA SER A 33 11.65 3.31 6.49
C SER A 33 10.32 2.58 6.73
N SER A 34 9.30 3.32 7.16
CA SER A 34 7.94 2.79 7.30
C SER A 34 7.06 3.32 6.20
N ILE A 35 6.33 2.42 5.53
CA ILE A 35 5.30 2.83 4.56
C ILE A 35 4.18 3.65 5.22
N GLU A 36 3.96 3.52 6.53
CA GLU A 36 2.93 4.28 7.25
C GLU A 36 3.35 5.71 7.59
N GLN A 37 4.63 6.05 7.38
CA GLN A 37 5.19 7.36 7.72
C GLN A 37 5.86 8.00 6.50
N PRO A 38 5.07 8.40 5.48
CA PRO A 38 5.63 9.10 4.33
C PRO A 38 6.10 10.51 4.72
N LEU A 39 7.03 11.05 3.93
CA LEU A 39 7.49 12.44 4.08
C LEU A 39 6.34 13.39 3.70
N LEU A 40 5.82 14.14 4.68
CA LEU A 40 4.58 14.91 4.55
C LEU A 40 4.67 16.00 3.47
N ASP A 41 5.81 16.65 3.33
CA ASP A 41 6.08 17.65 2.29
C ASP A 41 5.93 17.05 0.88
N ARG A 42 6.40 15.82 0.69
CA ARG A 42 6.26 15.11 -0.60
C ARG A 42 4.83 14.69 -0.86
N ILE A 43 4.13 14.22 0.17
CA ILE A 43 2.71 13.83 0.06
C ILE A 43 1.86 15.03 -0.34
N GLN A 44 2.04 16.18 0.30
CA GLN A 44 1.30 17.40 -0.01
C GLN A 44 1.50 17.84 -1.48
N HIS A 45 2.72 17.72 -2.00
CA HIS A 45 2.99 18.04 -3.39
C HIS A 45 2.34 17.05 -4.37
N VAL A 46 2.38 15.74 -4.07
CA VAL A 46 1.74 14.73 -4.92
C VAL A 46 0.22 14.85 -4.86
N GLU A 47 -0.34 15.20 -3.71
CA GLU A 47 -1.78 15.42 -3.54
C GLU A 47 -2.33 16.54 -4.42
N SER A 48 -1.60 17.65 -4.58
CA SER A 48 -2.05 18.75 -5.45
C SER A 48 -2.11 18.35 -6.93
N ASP A 49 -1.32 17.35 -7.32
CA ASP A 49 -1.06 17.02 -8.71
C ASP A 49 -1.72 15.69 -9.13
N THR A 50 -2.42 15.02 -8.21
CA THR A 50 -3.05 13.72 -8.48
C THR A 50 -4.54 13.73 -8.22
N TYR A 51 -5.28 13.01 -9.06
CA TYR A 51 -6.74 12.92 -8.95
C TYR A 51 -7.19 11.96 -7.84
N TRP A 52 -6.42 10.90 -7.59
CA TRP A 52 -6.84 9.80 -6.71
C TRP A 52 -6.00 9.66 -5.44
N TYR A 53 -4.70 9.93 -5.51
CA TYR A 53 -3.80 9.69 -4.40
C TYR A 53 -3.87 10.83 -3.37
N ASN A 54 -3.97 10.48 -2.10
CA ASN A 54 -3.71 11.36 -0.97
C ASN A 54 -3.28 10.55 0.25
N HIS A 55 -2.90 11.22 1.33
CA HIS A 55 -2.37 10.61 2.54
C HIS A 55 -3.37 9.62 3.16
N SER A 56 -4.65 9.97 3.19
CA SER A 56 -5.69 9.10 3.72
C SER A 56 -5.87 7.84 2.87
N VAL A 57 -5.84 8.00 1.54
CA VAL A 57 -5.89 6.89 0.58
C VAL A 57 -4.65 6.00 0.70
N HIS A 58 -3.47 6.59 0.86
CA HIS A 58 -2.19 5.88 1.06
C HIS A 58 -2.25 4.94 2.28
N LEU A 59 -2.69 5.47 3.43
CA LEU A 59 -2.84 4.67 4.64
C LEU A 59 -3.98 3.65 4.50
N GLY A 60 -5.10 4.04 3.88
CA GLY A 60 -6.25 3.17 3.64
C GLY A 60 -5.90 1.97 2.75
N ALA A 61 -5.02 2.15 1.76
CA ALA A 61 -4.59 1.08 0.87
C ALA A 61 -3.87 -0.06 1.62
N LEU A 62 -3.28 0.20 2.79
CA LEU A 62 -2.60 -0.81 3.61
C LEU A 62 -3.57 -1.71 4.40
N ALA A 63 -4.87 -1.38 4.44
CA ALA A 63 -5.86 -2.17 5.14
C ALA A 63 -6.10 -3.51 4.41
N GLN A 64 -5.83 -4.61 5.09
CA GLN A 64 -5.98 -5.96 4.53
C GLN A 64 -7.37 -6.54 4.85
N PRO A 65 -8.16 -6.93 3.83
CA PRO A 65 -9.38 -7.70 4.07
C PRO A 65 -9.10 -9.04 4.76
N ASN A 66 -9.99 -9.46 5.66
CA ASN A 66 -9.81 -10.68 6.46
C ASN A 66 -9.55 -11.94 5.63
N HIS A 67 -10.22 -12.09 4.48
CA HIS A 67 -10.05 -13.25 3.62
C HIS A 67 -8.64 -13.30 3.00
N VAL A 68 -8.05 -12.15 2.66
CA VAL A 68 -6.68 -12.07 2.17
C VAL A 68 -5.68 -12.36 3.29
N ARG A 69 -5.87 -11.75 4.46
CA ARG A 69 -5.00 -11.96 5.63
C ARG A 69 -4.84 -13.44 5.99
N ARG A 70 -5.91 -14.23 5.88
CA ARG A 70 -5.89 -15.69 6.13
C ARG A 70 -5.01 -16.46 5.14
N VAL A 71 -4.91 -16.02 3.89
CA VAL A 71 -4.17 -16.72 2.83
C VAL A 71 -2.70 -16.32 2.83
N VAL A 72 -2.41 -15.02 2.99
CA VAL A 72 -1.03 -14.50 2.82
C VAL A 72 -0.17 -14.69 4.08
N GLY A 73 -0.78 -15.05 5.22
CA GLY A 73 -0.07 -15.33 6.48
C GLY A 73 0.82 -14.17 6.94
N LEU A 74 0.49 -12.94 6.51
CA LEU A 74 1.14 -11.72 6.94
C LEU A 74 0.46 -11.29 8.25
N HIS A 75 0.91 -11.86 9.35
CA HIS A 75 0.67 -11.28 10.66
C HIS A 75 1.60 -10.06 10.77
N ARG A 76 1.02 -8.89 11.06
CA ARG A 76 1.77 -7.70 11.46
C ARG A 76 2.50 -7.97 12.77
#